data_AF-A0A3B3ZG26-F1
#
_entry.id   AF-A0A3B3ZG26-F1
#
_cell.length_a   1.000
_cell.length_b   1.000
_cell.length_c   1.000
_cell.angle_alpha   90.00
_cell.angle_beta   90.00
_cell.angle_gamma   90.00
#
_symmetry.space_group_name_H-M   'P 1'
#
loop_
_entity.id
_entity.type
_entity.pdbx_description
1 polymer ?
#
loop_
_entity_poly.entity_id
_entity_poly.type
_entity_poly.pdbx_seq_one_letter_code
_entity_poly.pdbx_strand_id
1 'polypeptide(L)'
;MSRGHRRNGIPDRWLDYQAVGKRLPGSRFIAFKVPLKLDLTRRLASSDVFGPLDLLDTVKRDNQELGLIIDLTNTTRYYTPEDIPESLQYVKIFTAGHEIPSESTILSFKRAVHCFLCENADNGKCAQFKSLHPMEMFITIVFCTRQIDWSPLHPWCESHWLSHL
;
A
#
# COMPACT_ATOMS: atom_id res chain seq x y z
N MET A 1 7.62 -35.21 -11.09
CA MET A 1 6.96 -34.32 -12.07
C MET A 1 6.42 -33.10 -11.34
N SER A 2 7.13 -31.98 -11.43
CA SER A 2 6.74 -30.74 -10.75
C SER A 2 5.53 -30.14 -11.46
N ARG A 3 4.37 -30.14 -10.79
CA ARG A 3 3.17 -29.45 -11.27
C ARG A 3 3.51 -27.96 -11.44
N GLY A 4 3.49 -27.48 -12.69
CA GLY A 4 3.64 -26.06 -12.98
C GLY A 4 2.67 -25.25 -12.15
N HIS A 5 3.19 -24.39 -11.28
CA HIS A 5 2.38 -23.48 -10.48
C HIS A 5 1.49 -22.67 -11.42
N ARG A 6 0.17 -22.73 -11.22
CA ARG A 6 -0.79 -21.89 -11.95
C ARG A 6 -0.45 -20.43 -11.64
N ARG A 7 0.20 -19.75 -12.59
CA ARG A 7 0.57 -18.32 -12.49
C ARG A 7 -0.63 -17.36 -12.41
N ASN A 8 -1.86 -17.90 -12.42
CA ASN A 8 -3.12 -17.15 -12.50
C ASN A 8 -3.97 -17.26 -11.21
N GLY A 9 -3.39 -17.73 -10.10
CA GLY A 9 -4.07 -17.83 -8.81
C GLY A 9 -3.87 -16.63 -7.90
N ILE A 10 -4.52 -16.67 -6.74
CA ILE A 10 -4.27 -15.80 -5.58
C ILE A 10 -2.81 -15.96 -5.14
N PRO A 11 -2.11 -14.89 -4.72
CA PRO A 11 -0.74 -15.01 -4.21
C PRO A 11 -0.64 -15.97 -3.02
N ASP A 12 0.50 -16.67 -2.90
CA ASP A 12 0.77 -17.55 -1.76
C ASP A 12 0.65 -16.81 -0.43
N ARG A 13 -0.01 -17.44 0.55
CA ARG A 13 -0.25 -16.89 1.91
C ARG A 13 -1.05 -15.59 1.95
N TRP A 14 -1.67 -15.15 0.86
CA TRP A 14 -2.43 -13.89 0.83
C TRP A 14 -3.61 -13.87 1.81
N LEU A 15 -4.20 -15.04 2.08
CA LEU A 15 -5.27 -15.20 3.07
C LEU A 15 -4.76 -15.11 4.52
N ASP A 16 -3.48 -15.33 4.75
CA ASP A 16 -2.88 -15.37 6.09
C ASP A 16 -2.64 -13.96 6.66
N TYR A 17 -2.74 -12.92 5.82
CA TYR A 17 -2.47 -11.54 6.20
C TYR A 17 -3.74 -10.71 6.37
N GLN A 18 -3.72 -9.84 7.38
CA GLN A 18 -4.69 -8.77 7.55
C GLN A 18 -4.73 -7.87 6.32
N ALA A 19 -5.93 -7.44 5.92
CA ALA A 19 -6.14 -6.67 4.71
C ALA A 19 -5.44 -5.31 4.75
N VAL A 20 -5.73 -4.50 5.77
CA VAL A 20 -5.18 -3.16 5.98
C VAL A 20 -4.58 -3.07 7.37
N GLY A 21 -3.33 -2.64 7.48
CA GLY A 21 -2.64 -2.40 8.75
C GLY A 21 -2.99 -1.05 9.36
N LYS A 22 -2.50 -0.78 10.57
CA LYS A 22 -2.63 0.54 11.20
C LYS A 22 -1.66 1.55 10.56
N ARG A 23 -2.00 2.83 10.67
CA ARG A 23 -1.06 3.91 10.36
C ARG A 23 0.18 3.80 11.23
N LEU A 24 1.35 3.91 10.58
CA LEU A 24 2.63 3.92 11.27
C LEU A 24 2.75 5.22 12.09
N PRO A 25 2.90 5.14 13.42
CA PRO A 25 2.97 6.31 14.28
C PRO A 25 4.04 7.31 13.83
N GLY A 26 3.72 8.61 13.89
CA GLY A 26 4.64 9.67 13.48
C GLY A 26 4.82 9.83 11.98
N SER A 27 4.08 9.09 11.15
CA SER A 27 4.18 9.15 9.69
C SER A 27 2.82 9.31 9.00
N ARG A 28 2.82 9.40 7.66
CA ARG A 28 1.60 9.32 6.81
C ARG A 28 1.51 7.98 6.07
N PHE A 29 2.10 6.91 6.61
CA PHE A 29 2.12 5.59 5.95
C PHE A 29 1.09 4.62 6.52
N ILE A 30 0.40 3.91 5.61
CA ILE A 30 -0.39 2.71 5.91
C ILE A 30 0.08 1.59 4.97
N ALA A 31 0.35 0.41 5.53
CA ALA A 31 0.61 -0.79 4.77
C ALA A 31 -0.67 -1.63 4.66
N PHE A 32 -0.90 -2.25 3.50
CA PHE A 32 -1.99 -3.19 3.27
C PHE A 32 -1.52 -4.32 2.34
N LYS A 33 -2.21 -5.45 2.35
CA LYS A 33 -1.95 -6.52 1.38
C LYS A 33 -2.51 -6.14 0.01
N VAL A 34 -1.96 -6.68 -1.08
CA VAL A 34 -2.38 -6.31 -2.43
C VAL A 34 -3.89 -6.57 -2.64
N PRO A 35 -4.68 -5.56 -3.05
CA PRO A 35 -6.06 -5.80 -3.44
C PRO A 35 -6.12 -6.63 -4.72
N LEU A 36 -7.10 -7.52 -4.82
CA LEU A 36 -7.26 -8.42 -5.95
C LEU A 36 -8.54 -8.08 -6.73
N LYS A 37 -8.42 -7.95 -8.05
CA LYS A 37 -9.56 -7.78 -8.95
C LYS A 37 -10.51 -8.97 -8.84
N LEU A 38 -11.78 -8.72 -9.12
CA LEU A 38 -12.87 -9.67 -8.91
C LEU A 38 -12.59 -11.05 -9.53
N ASP A 39 -12.01 -11.09 -10.73
CA ASP A 39 -11.69 -12.32 -11.43
C ASP A 39 -10.82 -13.31 -10.65
N LEU A 40 -9.91 -12.79 -9.81
CA LEU A 40 -9.00 -13.58 -8.97
C LEU A 40 -9.66 -14.03 -7.67
N THR A 41 -10.66 -13.30 -7.18
CA THR A 41 -11.33 -13.56 -5.89
C THR A 41 -12.64 -14.34 -6.03
N ARG A 42 -13.12 -14.62 -7.26
CA ARG A 42 -14.37 -15.36 -7.53
C ARG A 42 -14.59 -16.67 -6.76
N ARG A 43 -13.51 -17.31 -6.30
CA ARG A 43 -13.57 -18.61 -5.59
C ARG A 43 -13.38 -18.47 -4.07
N LEU A 44 -13.17 -17.25 -3.58
CA LEU A 44 -13.04 -16.97 -2.16
C LEU A 44 -14.41 -16.90 -1.49
N ALA A 45 -14.44 -17.14 -0.19
CA ALA A 45 -15.58 -16.77 0.64
C ALA A 45 -15.72 -15.24 0.64
N SER A 46 -16.95 -14.73 0.73
CA SER A 46 -17.21 -13.28 0.72
C SER A 46 -16.46 -12.52 1.81
N SER A 47 -16.20 -13.15 2.96
CA SER A 47 -15.40 -12.58 4.06
C SER A 47 -13.92 -12.41 3.74
N ASP A 48 -13.41 -13.16 2.76
CA ASP A 48 -11.99 -13.18 2.39
C ASP A 48 -11.71 -12.32 1.15
N VAL A 49 -12.75 -11.84 0.47
CA VAL A 49 -12.61 -10.93 -0.68
C VAL A 49 -12.02 -9.61 -0.21
N PHE A 50 -11.00 -9.14 -0.92
CA PHE A 50 -10.40 -7.84 -0.68
C PHE A 50 -9.92 -7.26 -2.01
N GLY A 51 -10.73 -6.38 -2.58
CA GLY A 51 -10.45 -5.65 -3.81
C GLY A 51 -10.14 -4.17 -3.57
N PRO A 52 -9.92 -3.40 -4.67
CA PRO A 52 -9.58 -1.99 -4.58
C PRO A 52 -10.63 -1.12 -3.86
N LEU A 53 -11.92 -1.42 -4.04
CA LEU A 53 -13.00 -0.73 -3.33
C LEU A 53 -12.99 -1.06 -1.83
N ASP A 54 -12.81 -2.33 -1.47
CA ASP A 54 -12.74 -2.76 -0.06
C ASP A 54 -11.59 -2.09 0.68
N LEU A 55 -10.47 -1.85 -0.01
CA LEU A 55 -9.34 -1.08 0.50
C LEU A 55 -9.77 0.36 0.86
N LEU A 56 -10.37 1.08 -0.09
CA LEU A 56 -10.78 2.46 0.10
C LEU A 56 -11.81 2.60 1.22
N ASP A 57 -12.81 1.71 1.23
CA ASP A 57 -13.85 1.68 2.26
C ASP A 57 -13.27 1.38 3.64
N THR A 58 -12.28 0.49 3.72
CA THR A 58 -11.62 0.16 4.99
C THR A 58 -10.80 1.33 5.53
N VAL A 59 -10.00 1.97 4.68
CA VAL A 59 -9.24 3.15 5.11
C VAL A 59 -10.17 4.30 5.53
N LYS A 60 -11.26 4.53 4.78
CA LYS A 60 -12.25 5.55 5.11
C LYS A 60 -12.96 5.29 6.44
N ARG A 61 -13.28 4.02 6.73
CA ARG A 61 -13.90 3.60 8.02
C ARG A 61 -12.99 3.87 9.21
N ASP A 62 -11.67 3.80 8.99
CA ASP A 62 -10.66 4.15 9.99
C ASP A 62 -10.40 5.67 10.07
N ASN A 63 -11.28 6.49 9.46
CA ASN A 63 -11.21 7.95 9.41
C ASN A 63 -9.89 8.45 8.81
N GLN A 64 -9.44 7.78 7.75
CA GLN A 64 -8.25 8.10 6.99
C GLN A 64 -8.60 8.22 5.49
N GLU A 65 -7.75 8.90 4.72
CA GLU A 65 -7.91 9.05 3.26
C GLU A 65 -6.61 8.73 2.52
N LEU A 66 -6.70 7.88 1.49
CA LEU A 66 -5.57 7.58 0.63
C LEU A 66 -5.36 8.70 -0.38
N GLY A 67 -4.09 9.09 -0.59
CA GLY A 67 -3.74 10.05 -1.65
C GLY A 67 -2.66 9.57 -2.62
N LEU A 68 -1.86 8.58 -2.23
CA LEU A 68 -0.88 7.93 -3.11
C LEU A 68 -0.76 6.44 -2.81
N ILE A 69 -1.03 5.60 -3.81
CA ILE A 69 -0.65 4.18 -3.82
C ILE A 69 0.72 4.03 -4.47
N ILE A 70 1.70 3.48 -3.75
CA ILE A 70 2.93 2.97 -4.36
C ILE A 70 2.87 1.44 -4.38
N ASP A 71 2.60 0.88 -5.55
CA ASP A 71 2.55 -0.56 -5.78
C ASP A 71 3.96 -1.11 -6.04
N LEU A 72 4.47 -1.89 -5.08
CA LEU A 72 5.77 -2.57 -5.23
C LEU A 72 5.68 -4.02 -5.72
N THR A 73 4.50 -4.52 -6.09
CA THR A 73 4.38 -5.89 -6.61
C THR A 73 5.20 -6.03 -7.89
N ASN A 74 5.89 -7.17 -8.07
CA ASN A 74 6.61 -7.45 -9.31
C ASN A 74 5.70 -8.00 -10.43
N THR A 75 4.48 -7.46 -10.55
CA THR A 75 3.47 -7.92 -11.52
C THR A 75 2.36 -6.88 -11.65
N THR A 76 1.64 -6.86 -12.76
CA THR A 76 0.45 -6.01 -12.98
C THR A 76 -0.85 -6.80 -12.99
N ARG A 77 -0.82 -8.08 -12.58
CA ARG A 77 -1.96 -8.99 -12.75
C ARG A 77 -3.07 -8.84 -11.71
N TYR A 78 -2.78 -8.18 -10.58
CA TYR A 78 -3.63 -8.21 -9.39
C TYR A 78 -4.79 -7.22 -9.48
N TYR A 79 -4.52 -6.01 -9.93
CA TYR A 79 -5.48 -4.95 -10.25
C TYR A 79 -4.81 -4.03 -11.25
N THR A 80 -5.59 -3.19 -11.93
CA THR A 80 -5.07 -2.18 -12.85
C THR A 80 -5.31 -0.78 -12.29
N PRO A 81 -4.56 0.24 -12.74
CA PRO A 81 -4.79 1.62 -12.29
C PRO A 81 -6.22 2.10 -12.53
N GLU A 82 -6.91 1.56 -13.53
CA GLU A 82 -8.31 1.88 -13.84
C GLU A 82 -9.29 1.33 -12.80
N ASP A 83 -8.88 0.34 -11.98
CA ASP A 83 -9.67 -0.16 -10.84
C ASP A 83 -9.62 0.82 -9.64
N ILE A 84 -8.84 1.89 -9.72
CA ILE A 84 -8.62 2.88 -8.67
C ILE A 84 -9.24 4.23 -9.09
N PRO A 85 -9.85 5.00 -8.16
CA PRO A 85 -10.39 6.31 -8.48
C PRO A 85 -9.33 7.27 -9.03
N GLU A 86 -9.68 8.07 -10.05
CA GLU A 86 -8.79 9.05 -10.67
C GLU A 86 -8.24 10.10 -9.69
N SER A 87 -8.94 10.34 -8.57
CA SER A 87 -8.49 11.24 -7.51
C SER A 87 -7.29 10.71 -6.72
N LEU A 88 -6.99 9.41 -6.83
CA LEU A 88 -5.92 8.75 -6.08
C LEU A 88 -4.68 8.61 -6.96
N GLN A 89 -3.56 9.21 -6.56
CA GLN A 89 -2.30 9.03 -7.29
C GLN A 89 -1.84 7.57 -7.20
N TYR A 90 -1.29 7.04 -8.29
CA TYR A 90 -0.79 5.68 -8.38
C TYR A 90 0.60 5.65 -9.00
N VAL A 91 1.55 5.01 -8.32
CA VAL A 91 2.92 4.82 -8.78
C VAL A 91 3.29 3.34 -8.71
N LYS A 92 3.77 2.79 -9.82
CA LYS A 92 4.25 1.41 -9.91
C LYS A 92 5.78 1.37 -9.82
N ILE A 93 6.32 0.61 -8.86
CA ILE A 93 7.76 0.37 -8.73
C ILE A 93 8.00 -1.14 -8.63
N PHE A 94 8.37 -1.77 -9.74
CA PHE A 94 8.62 -3.22 -9.78
C PHE A 94 9.74 -3.61 -8.82
N THR A 95 9.37 -4.34 -7.76
CA THR A 95 10.32 -4.77 -6.72
C THR A 95 10.35 -6.28 -6.66
N ALA A 96 11.50 -6.88 -6.97
CA ALA A 96 11.69 -8.32 -6.88
C ALA A 96 11.49 -8.79 -5.43
N GLY A 97 10.74 -9.88 -5.25
CA GLY A 97 10.59 -10.49 -3.92
C GLY A 97 11.84 -11.28 -3.54
N HIS A 98 12.06 -11.45 -2.23
CA HIS A 98 13.17 -12.23 -1.63
C HIS A 98 14.57 -11.62 -1.74
N GLU A 99 14.71 -10.41 -2.29
CA GLU A 99 15.99 -9.70 -2.40
C GLU A 99 15.89 -8.31 -1.78
N ILE A 100 17.03 -7.75 -1.37
CA ILE A 100 17.11 -6.34 -0.99
C ILE A 100 16.86 -5.51 -2.25
N PRO A 101 15.89 -4.57 -2.23
CA PRO A 101 15.63 -3.79 -3.43
C PRO A 101 16.84 -2.92 -3.78
N SER A 102 17.06 -2.70 -5.08
CA SER A 102 18.18 -1.91 -5.57
C SER A 102 18.11 -0.46 -5.08
N GLU A 103 19.27 0.21 -5.05
CA GLU A 103 19.33 1.66 -4.78
C GLU A 103 18.41 2.48 -5.70
N SER A 104 18.28 2.09 -6.97
CA SER A 104 17.37 2.73 -7.91
C SER A 104 15.90 2.57 -7.50
N THR A 105 15.52 1.41 -6.96
CA THR A 105 14.16 1.14 -6.45
C THR A 105 13.89 1.99 -5.22
N ILE A 106 14.85 2.04 -4.28
CA ILE A 106 14.78 2.87 -3.07
C ILE A 106 14.67 4.35 -3.45
N LEU A 107 15.48 4.83 -4.37
CA LEU A 107 15.47 6.23 -4.81
C LEU A 107 14.14 6.59 -5.50
N SER A 108 13.61 5.69 -6.33
CA SER A 108 12.31 5.90 -7.00
C SER A 108 11.18 6.05 -6.00
N PHE A 109 11.19 5.21 -4.96
CA PHE A 109 10.24 5.31 -3.86
C PHE A 109 10.38 6.62 -3.10
N LYS A 110 11.60 6.96 -2.64
CA LYS A 110 11.84 8.20 -1.90
C LYS A 110 11.39 9.43 -2.68
N ARG A 111 11.64 9.46 -4.00
CA ARG A 111 11.17 10.54 -4.88
C ARG A 111 9.66 10.60 -4.97
N ALA A 112 8.98 9.47 -5.18
CA ALA A 112 7.51 9.43 -5.24
C ALA A 112 6.89 9.94 -3.94
N VAL A 113 7.41 9.48 -2.79
CA VAL A 113 6.98 9.98 -1.48
C VAL A 113 7.24 11.48 -1.36
N HIS A 114 8.48 11.94 -1.59
CA HIS A 114 8.85 13.34 -1.42
C HIS A 114 8.01 14.28 -2.29
N CYS A 115 7.83 13.96 -3.58
CA CYS A 115 6.97 14.73 -4.47
C CYS A 115 5.55 14.87 -3.91
N PHE A 116 4.96 13.75 -3.49
CA PHE A 116 3.62 13.75 -2.90
C PHE A 116 3.54 14.56 -1.61
N LEU A 117 4.52 14.41 -0.70
CA LEU A 117 4.53 15.18 0.55
C LEU A 117 4.70 16.68 0.31
N CYS A 118 5.48 17.09 -0.71
CA CYS A 118 5.66 18.50 -1.09
C CYS A 118 4.40 19.10 -1.70
N GLU A 119 3.73 18.38 -2.60
CA GLU A 119 2.45 18.81 -3.19
C GLU A 119 1.33 18.90 -2.15
N ASN A 120 1.46 18.13 -1.06
CA ASN A 120 0.47 18.01 0.01
C ASN A 120 1.04 18.48 1.37
N ALA A 121 1.88 19.52 1.36
CA ALA A 121 2.56 20.01 2.57
C ALA A 121 1.62 20.64 3.61
N ASP A 122 0.52 21.25 3.14
CA ASP A 122 -0.45 21.95 4.00
C ASP A 122 -1.61 21.06 4.46
N ASN A 123 -1.72 19.89 3.85
CA ASN A 123 -2.74 18.89 4.16
C ASN A 123 -2.57 18.29 5.56
N GLY A 124 -1.37 18.39 6.16
CA GLY A 124 -1.12 18.03 7.56
C GLY A 124 -1.31 19.17 8.58
N LYS A 125 -1.56 20.41 8.13
CA LYS A 125 -1.52 21.62 8.98
C LYS A 125 -2.89 22.21 9.33
N CYS A 126 -3.98 21.71 8.75
CA CYS A 126 -5.35 22.12 9.11
C CYS A 126 -5.81 21.50 10.45
N ALA A 127 -5.12 21.85 11.53
CA ALA A 127 -5.53 21.57 12.92
C ALA A 127 -5.76 22.87 13.72
N GLN A 128 -6.05 23.98 13.03
CA GLN A 128 -6.56 25.18 13.68
C GLN A 128 -7.96 25.47 13.12
N PHE A 129 -8.95 25.17 13.96
CA PHE A 129 -10.34 25.66 13.88
C PHE A 129 -11.32 24.89 12.98
N LYS A 130 -11.90 23.79 13.50
CA LYS A 130 -13.36 23.62 13.74
C LYS A 130 -13.72 22.17 14.08
N SER A 131 -14.62 22.05 15.06
CA SER A 131 -15.42 20.87 15.38
C SER A 131 -16.07 20.27 14.12
N LEU A 132 -15.62 19.07 13.74
CA LEU A 132 -16.25 18.00 12.95
C LEU A 132 -15.10 17.21 12.30
N HIS A 133 -14.75 16.06 12.89
CA HIS A 133 -13.82 15.03 12.40
C HIS A 133 -12.66 15.52 11.50
N PRO A 134 -11.44 15.74 12.02
CA PRO A 134 -10.28 15.95 11.16
C PRO A 134 -10.07 14.68 10.34
N MET A 135 -10.44 14.72 9.05
CA MET A 135 -10.01 13.77 8.04
C MET A 135 -8.50 13.99 7.88
N GLU A 136 -7.69 13.24 8.63
CA GLU A 136 -6.25 13.37 8.55
C GLU A 136 -5.78 12.85 7.19
N MET A 137 -5.32 13.80 6.38
CA MET A 137 -5.14 13.73 4.94
C MET A 137 -4.00 12.81 4.48
N PHE A 138 -4.31 12.09 3.38
CA PHE A 138 -3.43 11.67 2.30
C PHE A 138 -2.22 10.81 2.69
N ILE A 139 -2.45 9.50 2.62
CA ILE A 139 -1.50 8.45 2.95
C ILE A 139 -0.68 7.99 1.74
N THR A 140 0.61 7.75 1.97
CA THR A 140 1.51 7.04 1.06
C THR A 140 1.58 5.56 1.45
N ILE A 141 1.48 4.66 0.48
CA ILE A 141 1.36 3.20 0.73
C ILE A 141 2.60 2.47 0.27
N VAL A 142 2.98 1.41 1.00
CA VAL A 142 3.97 0.43 0.57
C VAL A 142 3.39 -0.99 0.64
N PHE A 143 3.40 -1.72 -0.48
CA PHE A 143 3.19 -3.17 -0.47
C PHE A 143 4.53 -3.89 -0.53
N CYS A 144 4.68 -5.05 0.11
CA CYS A 144 5.72 -6.02 -0.23
C CYS A 144 5.07 -7.41 -0.34
N THR A 145 5.51 -8.21 -1.31
CA THR A 145 4.91 -9.51 -1.68
C THR A 145 4.87 -10.54 -0.54
N ARG A 146 5.62 -10.31 0.54
CA ARG A 146 5.50 -10.93 1.85
C ARG A 146 5.80 -9.83 2.86
N GLN A 147 5.03 -9.77 3.95
CA GLN A 147 5.10 -8.75 4.99
C GLN A 147 6.55 -8.37 5.29
N ILE A 148 7.02 -7.23 4.74
CA ILE A 148 8.07 -6.48 5.44
C ILE A 148 7.34 -6.03 6.69
N ASP A 149 7.76 -6.53 7.85
CA ASP A 149 7.30 -5.95 9.09
C ASP A 149 7.74 -4.49 9.06
N TRP A 150 6.76 -3.59 8.94
CA TRP A 150 6.98 -2.14 8.99
C TRP A 150 7.06 -1.63 10.43
N SER A 151 7.06 -2.53 11.42
CA SER A 151 7.47 -2.19 12.78
C SER A 151 8.74 -1.35 12.73
N PRO A 152 8.82 -0.23 13.46
CA PRO A 152 10.03 0.56 13.59
C PRO A 152 11.24 -0.32 13.97
N LEU A 153 10.99 -1.41 14.69
CA LEU A 153 11.98 -2.35 15.19
C LEU A 153 12.46 -3.39 14.16
N HIS A 154 11.91 -3.41 12.95
CA HIS A 154 12.34 -4.36 11.93
C HIS A 154 13.50 -3.78 11.12
N PRO A 155 14.64 -4.50 10.97
CA PRO A 155 15.88 -3.98 10.37
C PRO A 155 15.71 -3.40 8.95
N TRP A 156 14.68 -3.84 8.23
CA TRP A 156 14.38 -3.41 6.86
C TRP A 156 13.70 -2.02 6.80
N CYS A 157 13.00 -1.61 7.85
CA CYS A 157 12.20 -0.39 7.90
C CYS A 157 13.03 0.82 8.34
N GLU A 158 13.81 0.67 9.40
CA GLU A 158 14.65 1.73 10.00
C GLU A 158 15.90 2.07 9.18
N SER A 159 16.49 1.11 8.45
CA SER A 159 17.81 1.33 7.84
C SER A 159 17.78 2.03 6.47
N HIS A 160 16.71 1.93 5.66
CA HIS A 160 16.79 2.37 4.25
C HIS A 160 15.57 3.10 3.67
N TRP A 161 14.33 2.72 4.02
CA TRP A 161 13.14 3.27 3.35
C TRP A 161 12.59 4.50 4.03
N LEU A 162 12.46 4.46 5.36
CA LEU A 162 11.90 5.58 6.14
C LEU A 162 12.97 6.48 6.76
N SER A 163 14.23 6.04 6.78
CA SER A 163 15.32 6.91 7.22
C SER A 163 15.45 8.09 6.24
N HIS A 164 15.25 9.30 6.77
CA HIS A 164 15.35 10.59 6.08
C HIS A 164 14.16 10.98 5.18
N LEU A 165 12.99 10.34 5.33
CA LEU A 165 11.70 10.88 4.86
C LEU A 165 11.07 11.78 5.93
#